data_AF-A0A7S4D062-F1
#
_entry.id   AF-A0A7S4D062-F1
#
_cell.length_a   1.000
_cell.length_b   1.000
_cell.length_c   1.000
_cell.angle_alpha   90.00
_cell.angle_beta   90.00
_cell.angle_gamma   90.00
#
_symmetry.space_group_name_H-M   'P 1'
#
loop_
_entity.id
_entity.type
_entity.pdbx_description
1 polymer ?
#
loop_
_entity_poly.entity_id
_entity_poly.type
_entity_poly.pdbx_seq_one_letter_code
_entity_poly.pdbx_strand_id
1 'polypeptide(L)'
;VAERAVSGTEGPDEATPGSPAADPAAGPPAGPDPSPRPADDAASTDPDSAEAVEISRINALNVLKYIFDDTLLGPDVQPYIAPALLLCLRGFSHESWAVRNSSMMLYASLVQRAVGGARSHAHTSIVDFATRYPGLGPVFLDYLTQATREAGRRELHPCLYPILLLFSALSPDRNVFLPDAPVPAEADAPPAPAPRQVNDLIAVFRALLLGCSALRNFMGRSMAAAALVPFVPPAQTGVVLVRTLGPLLPTATDPPPGPASPPPERTAPSNNRIHGVLLQMDYLLKAGVASEAVSVPQRRELLLTAMDVLQVDGRLTCLGV
;
A
#
# COMPACT_ATOMS: atom_id res chain seq x y z
N VAL A 1 15.69 -31.40 -14.14
CA VAL A 1 16.26 -32.47 -13.29
C VAL A 1 15.61 -32.32 -11.92
N ALA A 2 14.68 -33.14 -11.43
CA ALA A 2 14.10 -34.41 -11.85
C ALA A 2 12.64 -34.50 -11.34
N GLU A 3 11.80 -35.24 -12.08
CA GLU A 3 10.45 -35.72 -11.71
C GLU A 3 10.48 -36.97 -10.82
N ARG A 4 9.37 -37.24 -10.11
CA ARG A 4 8.56 -38.50 -10.00
C ARG A 4 7.90 -38.63 -8.61
N ALA A 5 6.56 -38.64 -8.49
CA ALA A 5 5.58 -39.75 -8.70
C ALA A 5 5.53 -40.72 -7.48
N VAL A 6 4.40 -41.07 -6.85
CA VAL A 6 3.31 -42.03 -7.22
C VAL A 6 2.38 -42.13 -5.96
N SER A 7 1.06 -41.92 -6.03
CA SER A 7 -0.07 -42.87 -6.18
C SER A 7 -0.42 -43.81 -4.99
N GLY A 8 -1.62 -43.58 -4.44
CA GLY A 8 -2.70 -44.50 -3.99
C GLY A 8 -2.46 -45.81 -3.21
N THR A 9 -3.27 -46.01 -2.16
CA THR A 9 -3.90 -47.30 -1.78
C THR A 9 -5.19 -47.09 -0.96
N GLU A 10 -6.25 -47.81 -1.32
CA GLU A 10 -7.56 -47.92 -0.63
C GLU A 10 -7.65 -49.20 0.23
N GLY A 11 -8.58 -49.18 1.21
CA GLY A 11 -9.33 -50.34 1.74
C GLY A 11 -9.19 -50.63 3.25
N PRO A 12 -10.12 -51.40 3.88
CA PRO A 12 -11.58 -51.21 3.92
C PRO A 12 -12.25 -51.47 5.32
N ASP A 13 -13.56 -51.22 5.37
CA ASP A 13 -14.65 -51.86 6.16
C ASP A 13 -14.69 -51.93 7.70
N GLU A 14 -15.77 -51.36 8.26
CA GLU A 14 -16.51 -51.97 9.38
C GLU A 14 -18.04 -51.72 9.22
N ALA A 15 -18.80 -52.83 9.13
CA ALA A 15 -20.27 -52.91 9.01
C ALA A 15 -20.95 -52.73 10.40
N THR A 16 -22.22 -52.40 10.59
CA THR A 16 -23.50 -53.06 10.21
C THR A 16 -24.65 -52.33 11.00
N PRO A 17 -25.96 -52.74 11.03
CA PRO A 17 -26.94 -53.17 10.01
C PRO A 17 -28.30 -52.39 10.09
N GLY A 18 -29.20 -52.58 9.11
CA GLY A 18 -30.64 -52.32 9.30
C GLY A 18 -31.49 -52.06 8.05
N SER A 19 -31.86 -53.11 7.31
CA SER A 19 -32.89 -53.18 6.23
C SER A 19 -34.34 -52.91 6.76
N PRO A 20 -35.41 -52.74 5.93
CA PRO A 20 -35.56 -53.19 4.53
C PRO A 20 -36.22 -52.19 3.54
N ALA A 21 -36.17 -52.58 2.27
CA ALA A 21 -36.73 -51.93 1.09
C ALA A 21 -38.26 -52.07 0.95
N ALA A 22 -38.90 -51.10 0.26
CA ALA A 22 -40.19 -51.25 -0.41
C ALA A 22 -40.32 -50.27 -1.60
N ASP A 23 -41.08 -50.71 -2.60
CA ASP A 23 -41.20 -50.29 -4.01
C ASP A 23 -41.62 -48.83 -4.35
N PRO A 24 -41.46 -48.40 -5.63
CA PRO A 24 -41.79 -47.08 -6.13
C PRO A 24 -43.22 -47.02 -6.71
N ALA A 25 -44.15 -46.35 -6.03
CA ALA A 25 -45.39 -45.86 -6.66
C ALA A 25 -46.12 -44.85 -5.77
N ALA A 26 -46.37 -43.67 -6.33
CA ALA A 26 -47.44 -42.70 -6.04
C ALA A 26 -46.88 -41.27 -5.92
N GLY A 27 -47.05 -40.48 -6.99
CA GLY A 27 -46.86 -39.03 -6.92
C GLY A 27 -47.88 -38.39 -5.97
N PRO A 28 -47.50 -37.32 -5.24
CA PRO A 28 -48.45 -36.60 -4.39
C PRO A 28 -49.46 -35.83 -5.26
N PRO A 29 -50.71 -35.65 -4.77
CA PRO A 29 -51.78 -35.02 -5.54
C PRO A 29 -51.49 -33.54 -5.80
N ALA A 30 -51.91 -33.07 -6.97
CA ALA A 30 -51.87 -31.66 -7.36
C ALA A 30 -52.57 -30.79 -6.30
N GLY A 31 -51.81 -29.92 -5.65
CA GLY A 31 -52.34 -28.86 -4.80
C GLY A 31 -53.13 -27.84 -5.63
N PRO A 32 -54.01 -27.05 -4.98
CA PRO A 32 -54.86 -26.10 -5.69
C PRO A 32 -54.01 -25.00 -6.35
N ASP A 33 -54.43 -24.65 -7.56
CA ASP A 33 -53.94 -23.58 -8.43
C ASP A 33 -53.52 -22.32 -7.65
N PRO A 34 -52.31 -21.76 -7.84
CA PRO A 34 -51.92 -20.54 -7.14
C PRO A 34 -52.80 -19.39 -7.61
N SER A 35 -53.54 -18.80 -6.68
CA SER A 35 -54.20 -17.51 -6.87
C SER A 35 -53.20 -16.50 -7.47
N PRO A 36 -53.65 -15.61 -8.38
CA PRO A 36 -52.74 -14.70 -9.05
C PRO A 36 -52.01 -13.88 -7.99
N ARG A 37 -50.67 -13.89 -8.05
CA ARG A 37 -49.84 -12.98 -7.25
C ARG A 37 -50.41 -11.57 -7.45
N PRO A 38 -50.62 -10.78 -6.38
CA PRO A 38 -50.91 -9.37 -6.58
C PRO A 38 -49.81 -8.83 -7.49
N ALA A 39 -50.23 -8.16 -8.57
CA ALA A 39 -49.31 -7.51 -9.49
C ALA A 39 -48.29 -6.76 -8.64
N ASP A 40 -47.00 -6.97 -8.94
CA ASP A 40 -45.95 -6.13 -8.40
C ASP A 40 -46.38 -4.69 -8.67
N ASP A 41 -46.85 -4.01 -7.63
CA ASP A 41 -46.90 -2.55 -7.60
C ASP A 41 -45.43 -2.18 -7.78
N ALA A 42 -45.05 -1.97 -9.05
CA ALA A 42 -43.83 -1.32 -9.43
C ALA A 42 -43.91 0.05 -8.76
N ALA A 43 -43.41 0.11 -7.53
CA ALA A 43 -43.28 1.32 -6.77
C ALA A 43 -42.65 2.31 -7.74
N SER A 44 -43.41 3.34 -8.07
CA SER A 44 -42.97 4.48 -8.86
C SER A 44 -41.89 5.17 -8.03
N THR A 45 -40.72 4.56 -8.04
CA THR A 45 -39.56 5.01 -7.32
C THR A 45 -39.11 6.21 -8.13
N ASP A 46 -39.37 7.40 -7.60
CA ASP A 46 -38.98 8.66 -8.22
C ASP A 46 -37.51 8.52 -8.66
N PRO A 47 -37.21 8.61 -9.98
CA PRO A 47 -35.86 8.41 -10.49
C PRO A 47 -34.86 9.44 -9.91
N ASP A 48 -35.37 10.57 -9.39
CA ASP A 48 -34.58 11.59 -8.72
C ASP A 48 -34.56 11.43 -7.19
N SER A 49 -35.17 10.38 -6.65
CA SER A 49 -35.02 10.04 -5.23
C SER A 49 -33.56 9.81 -4.87
N ALA A 50 -33.17 10.23 -3.66
CA ALA A 50 -31.80 10.06 -3.18
C ALA A 50 -31.34 8.59 -3.24
N GLU A 51 -32.24 7.64 -2.99
CA GLU A 51 -31.99 6.21 -3.07
C GLU A 51 -31.75 5.74 -4.52
N ALA A 52 -32.57 6.16 -5.49
CA ALA A 52 -32.37 5.82 -6.90
C ALA A 52 -31.05 6.40 -7.46
N VAL A 53 -30.70 7.63 -7.05
CA VAL A 53 -29.42 8.27 -7.41
C VAL A 53 -28.24 7.51 -6.81
N GLU A 54 -28.35 7.06 -5.56
CA GLU A 54 -27.31 6.27 -4.90
C GLU A 54 -27.10 4.91 -5.58
N ILE A 55 -28.18 4.18 -5.84
CA ILE A 55 -28.15 2.91 -6.56
C ILE A 55 -27.50 3.08 -7.94
N SER A 56 -27.88 4.14 -8.66
CA SER A 56 -27.30 4.47 -9.97
C SER A 56 -25.79 4.73 -9.89
N ARG A 57 -25.34 5.45 -8.84
CA ARG A 57 -23.91 5.72 -8.60
C ARG A 57 -23.13 4.43 -8.30
N ILE A 58 -23.67 3.56 -7.45
CA ILE A 58 -23.08 2.26 -7.11
C ILE A 58 -22.94 1.41 -8.37
N ASN A 59 -24.00 1.33 -9.17
CA ASN A 59 -24.01 0.58 -10.42
C ASN A 59 -23.00 1.14 -11.42
N ALA A 60 -22.89 2.47 -11.55
CA ALA A 60 -21.90 3.11 -12.41
C ALA A 60 -20.46 2.76 -11.99
N LEU A 61 -20.15 2.80 -10.69
CA LEU A 61 -18.82 2.41 -10.18
C LEU A 61 -18.49 0.94 -10.48
N ASN A 62 -19.47 0.04 -10.33
CA ASN A 62 -19.30 -1.37 -10.63
C ASN A 62 -19.13 -1.63 -12.14
N VAL A 63 -19.88 -0.94 -12.99
CA VAL A 63 -19.70 -1.00 -14.46
C VAL A 63 -18.31 -0.51 -14.86
N LEU A 64 -17.85 0.61 -14.32
CA LEU A 64 -16.48 1.08 -14.54
C LEU A 64 -15.46 0.01 -14.13
N LYS A 65 -15.67 -0.66 -12.99
CA LYS A 65 -14.78 -1.73 -12.54
C LYS A 65 -14.68 -2.85 -13.58
N TYR A 66 -15.82 -3.32 -14.11
CA TYR A 66 -15.82 -4.33 -15.17
C TYR A 66 -15.09 -3.88 -16.43
N ILE A 67 -15.26 -2.61 -16.83
CA ILE A 67 -14.54 -2.03 -17.98
C ILE A 67 -13.03 -2.02 -17.75
N PHE A 68 -12.57 -1.64 -16.55
CA PHE A 68 -11.13 -1.59 -16.24
C PHE A 68 -10.49 -2.97 -16.00
N ASP A 69 -11.28 -3.97 -15.62
CA ASP A 69 -10.82 -5.37 -15.49
C ASP A 69 -10.74 -6.10 -16.84
N ASP A 70 -11.41 -5.59 -17.87
CA ASP A 70 -11.40 -6.18 -19.20
C ASP A 70 -10.01 -6.02 -19.86
N THR A 71 -9.39 -7.15 -20.16
CA THR A 71 -8.04 -7.18 -20.75
C THR A 71 -8.02 -6.74 -22.21
N LEU A 72 -9.13 -6.90 -22.95
CA LEU A 72 -9.26 -6.47 -24.35
C LEU A 72 -9.37 -4.95 -24.45
N LEU A 73 -10.06 -4.31 -23.50
CA LEU A 73 -10.17 -2.85 -23.42
C LEU A 73 -8.91 -2.19 -22.84
N GLY A 74 -7.89 -2.98 -22.51
CA GLY A 74 -6.72 -2.52 -21.80
C GLY A 74 -6.02 -1.32 -22.45
N PRO A 75 -5.64 -1.33 -23.73
CA PRO A 75 -5.01 -0.17 -24.35
C PRO A 75 -5.91 1.09 -24.32
N ASP A 76 -7.21 0.91 -24.53
CA ASP A 76 -8.17 2.02 -24.69
C ASP A 76 -8.52 2.70 -23.36
N VAL A 77 -8.58 1.94 -22.26
CA VAL A 77 -8.92 2.52 -20.94
C VAL A 77 -7.70 3.11 -20.22
N GLN A 78 -6.49 2.94 -20.76
CA GLN A 78 -5.24 3.41 -20.15
C GLN A 78 -5.22 4.92 -19.84
N PRO A 79 -5.68 5.83 -20.73
CA PRO A 79 -5.72 7.27 -20.44
C PRO A 79 -6.67 7.63 -19.30
N TYR A 80 -7.64 6.76 -18.99
CA TYR A 80 -8.68 7.00 -17.99
C TYR A 80 -8.33 6.48 -16.59
N ILE A 81 -7.20 5.79 -16.41
CA ILE A 81 -6.79 5.27 -15.10
C ILE A 81 -6.62 6.39 -14.08
N ALA A 82 -5.88 7.45 -14.42
CA ALA A 82 -5.67 8.57 -13.51
C ALA A 82 -6.98 9.26 -13.08
N PRO A 83 -7.87 9.71 -13.99
CA PRO A 83 -9.14 10.31 -13.57
C PRO A 83 -10.05 9.33 -12.81
N ALA A 84 -10.03 8.03 -13.14
CA ALA A 84 -10.81 7.03 -12.40
C ALA A 84 -10.26 6.80 -10.99
N LEU A 85 -8.93 6.80 -10.79
CA LEU A 85 -8.34 6.76 -9.44
C LEU A 85 -8.77 7.97 -8.62
N LEU A 86 -8.76 9.18 -9.20
CA LEU A 86 -9.24 10.38 -8.51
C LEU A 86 -10.73 10.31 -8.18
N LEU A 87 -11.55 9.70 -9.04
CA LEU A 87 -12.96 9.43 -8.77
C LEU A 87 -13.11 8.52 -7.54
N CYS A 88 -12.34 7.43 -7.45
CA CYS A 88 -12.36 6.54 -6.29
C CYS A 88 -12.00 7.26 -4.99
N LEU A 89 -10.97 8.12 -4.99
CA LEU A 89 -10.55 8.87 -3.79
C LEU A 89 -11.68 9.76 -3.26
N ARG A 90 -12.41 10.44 -4.15
CA ARG A 90 -13.61 11.20 -3.76
C ARG A 90 -14.67 10.30 -3.14
N GLY A 91 -14.84 9.10 -3.69
CA GLY A 91 -15.78 8.10 -3.19
C GLY A 91 -15.43 7.55 -1.80
N PHE A 92 -14.16 7.56 -1.37
CA PHE A 92 -13.76 7.05 -0.05
C PHE A 92 -14.29 7.86 1.14
N SER A 93 -14.64 9.13 0.92
CA SER A 93 -15.20 10.00 1.95
C SER A 93 -16.70 10.22 1.77
N HIS A 94 -17.35 9.44 0.90
CA HIS A 94 -18.80 9.51 0.71
C HIS A 94 -19.54 9.01 1.96
N GLU A 95 -20.71 9.57 2.26
CA GLU A 95 -21.51 9.23 3.45
C GLU A 95 -22.12 7.81 3.40
N SER A 96 -22.58 7.39 2.21
CA SER A 96 -23.02 6.01 1.97
C SER A 96 -21.85 5.02 2.00
N TRP A 97 -22.01 3.99 2.83
CA TRP A 97 -21.10 2.85 2.92
C TRP A 97 -21.00 2.08 1.60
N ALA A 98 -22.11 1.91 0.89
CA ALA A 98 -22.15 1.16 -0.36
C ALA A 98 -21.33 1.86 -1.46
N VAL A 99 -21.43 3.20 -1.53
CA VAL A 99 -20.60 4.00 -2.46
C VAL A 99 -19.12 3.90 -2.11
N ARG A 100 -18.75 3.95 -0.82
CA ARG A 100 -17.36 3.75 -0.38
C ARG A 100 -16.83 2.38 -0.81
N ASN A 101 -17.62 1.31 -0.60
CA ASN A 101 -17.24 -0.05 -0.95
C ASN A 101 -17.05 -0.22 -2.47
N SER A 102 -18.00 0.23 -3.29
CA SER A 102 -17.87 0.18 -4.74
C SER A 102 -16.68 1.00 -5.26
N SER A 103 -16.41 2.14 -4.65
CA SER A 103 -15.21 2.94 -4.96
C SER A 103 -13.92 2.19 -4.65
N MET A 104 -13.87 1.42 -3.55
CA MET A 104 -12.72 0.61 -3.15
C MET A 104 -12.50 -0.58 -4.08
N MET A 105 -13.59 -1.22 -4.55
CA MET A 105 -13.49 -2.29 -5.53
C MET A 105 -12.96 -1.80 -6.88
N LEU A 106 -13.47 -0.66 -7.37
CA LEU A 106 -12.93 -0.02 -8.57
C LEU A 106 -11.46 0.38 -8.40
N TYR A 107 -11.10 0.94 -7.23
CA TYR A 107 -9.73 1.31 -6.92
C TYR A 107 -8.77 0.13 -6.97
N ALA A 108 -9.15 -1.01 -6.40
CA ALA A 108 -8.33 -2.22 -6.42
C ALA A 108 -8.01 -2.67 -7.85
N SER A 109 -9.03 -2.72 -8.73
CA SER A 109 -8.88 -3.03 -10.15
C SER A 109 -7.93 -2.05 -10.86
N LEU A 110 -8.12 -0.74 -10.63
CA LEU A 110 -7.27 0.31 -11.19
C LEU A 110 -5.81 0.21 -10.74
N VAL A 111 -5.55 -0.07 -9.45
CA VAL A 111 -4.19 -0.21 -8.93
C VAL A 111 -3.48 -1.40 -9.55
N GLN A 112 -4.13 -2.57 -9.63
CA GLN A 112 -3.54 -3.76 -10.26
C GLN A 112 -3.12 -3.47 -11.70
N ARG A 113 -3.94 -2.71 -12.42
CA ARG A 113 -3.70 -2.34 -13.80
C ARG A 113 -2.67 -1.22 -13.96
N ALA A 114 -2.63 -0.27 -13.03
CA ALA A 114 -1.68 0.82 -13.04
C ALA A 114 -0.24 0.37 -12.74
N VAL A 115 -0.08 -0.62 -11.87
CA VAL A 115 1.22 -1.07 -11.32
C VAL A 115 1.72 -2.38 -11.95
N GLY A 116 0.82 -3.19 -12.52
CA GLY A 116 1.11 -4.55 -12.99
C GLY A 116 0.87 -5.54 -11.85
N GLY A 117 -0.02 -6.52 -12.07
CA GLY A 117 -0.69 -7.25 -10.99
C GLY A 117 0.20 -8.10 -10.07
N ALA A 118 -0.36 -8.47 -8.92
CA ALA A 118 0.30 -9.09 -7.75
C ALA A 118 1.01 -10.45 -7.97
N ARG A 119 1.00 -11.03 -9.18
CA ARG A 119 1.55 -12.37 -9.46
C ARG A 119 2.97 -12.35 -10.04
N SER A 120 3.53 -11.17 -10.28
CA SER A 120 4.90 -10.98 -10.74
C SER A 120 5.46 -9.73 -10.05
N HIS A 121 6.75 -9.75 -9.73
CA HIS A 121 7.44 -8.63 -9.08
C HIS A 121 7.02 -7.28 -9.69
N ALA A 122 6.75 -6.29 -8.85
CA ALA A 122 6.29 -4.95 -9.24
C ALA A 122 6.98 -4.46 -10.52
N HIS A 123 6.25 -4.44 -11.64
CA HIS A 123 6.82 -4.13 -12.94
C HIS A 123 6.92 -2.62 -13.20
N THR A 124 6.16 -1.82 -12.46
CA THR A 124 6.10 -0.37 -12.68
C THR A 124 6.94 0.34 -11.64
N SER A 125 7.97 1.05 -12.11
CA SER A 125 8.79 1.89 -11.23
C SER A 125 8.05 3.16 -10.83
N ILE A 126 8.49 3.82 -9.76
CA ILE A 126 7.96 5.13 -9.38
C ILE A 126 8.12 6.19 -10.50
N VAL A 127 9.20 6.13 -11.27
CA VAL A 127 9.45 7.06 -12.39
C VAL A 127 8.47 6.80 -13.51
N ASP A 128 8.24 5.53 -13.88
CA ASP A 128 7.27 5.15 -14.90
C ASP A 128 5.85 5.56 -14.50
N PHE A 129 5.48 5.31 -13.24
CA PHE A 129 4.17 5.68 -12.71
C PHE A 129 3.95 7.20 -12.76
N ALA A 130 4.92 7.98 -12.26
CA ALA A 130 4.83 9.44 -12.23
C ALA A 130 4.82 10.07 -13.63
N THR A 131 5.56 9.48 -14.57
CA THR A 131 5.59 9.92 -15.98
C THR A 131 4.27 9.60 -16.68
N ARG A 132 3.70 8.42 -16.40
CA ARG A 132 2.45 7.96 -17.04
C ARG A 132 1.21 8.66 -16.48
N TYR A 133 1.19 9.00 -15.19
CA TYR A 133 0.03 9.59 -14.52
C TYR A 133 0.35 10.91 -13.79
N PRO A 134 0.86 11.93 -14.49
CA PRO A 134 1.32 13.17 -13.86
C PRO A 134 0.21 13.92 -13.10
N GLY A 135 -1.06 13.76 -13.51
CA GLY A 135 -2.22 14.39 -12.85
C GLY A 135 -2.50 13.88 -11.43
N LEU A 136 -1.96 12.73 -11.03
CA LEU A 136 -2.13 12.19 -9.67
C LEU A 136 -1.21 12.89 -8.65
N GLY A 137 -0.05 13.38 -9.12
CA GLY A 137 1.00 13.95 -8.27
C GLY A 137 0.49 15.02 -7.30
N PRO A 138 -0.16 16.10 -7.78
CA PRO A 138 -0.64 17.19 -6.93
C PRO A 138 -1.63 16.73 -5.84
N VAL A 139 -2.54 15.81 -6.19
CA VAL A 139 -3.56 15.31 -5.24
C VAL A 139 -2.92 14.44 -4.16
N PHE A 140 -1.98 13.56 -4.54
CA PHE A 140 -1.26 12.74 -3.58
C PHE A 140 -0.38 13.58 -2.64
N LEU A 141 0.26 14.62 -3.17
CA LEU A 141 1.05 15.56 -2.38
C LEU A 141 0.20 16.27 -1.33
N ASP A 142 -1.02 16.70 -1.68
CA ASP A 142 -1.92 17.37 -0.75
C ASP A 142 -2.28 16.45 0.44
N TYR A 143 -2.73 15.22 0.17
CA TYR A 143 -3.04 14.26 1.23
C TYR A 143 -1.85 13.93 2.13
N LEU A 144 -0.66 13.73 1.56
CA LEU A 144 0.56 13.45 2.34
C LEU A 144 1.02 14.68 3.15
N THR A 145 0.89 15.87 2.58
CA THR A 145 1.21 17.14 3.26
C THR A 145 0.28 17.36 4.45
N GLN A 146 -1.01 17.12 4.29
CA GLN A 146 -1.97 17.20 5.39
C GLN A 146 -1.66 16.16 6.47
N ALA A 147 -1.42 14.91 6.08
CA ALA A 147 -1.08 13.83 7.00
C ALA A 147 0.18 14.10 7.84
N THR A 148 1.20 14.71 7.24
CA THR A 148 2.46 15.06 7.93
C THR A 148 2.30 16.28 8.83
N ARG A 149 1.55 17.32 8.42
CA ARG A 149 1.27 18.51 9.25
C ARG A 149 0.43 18.17 10.49
N GLU A 150 -0.52 17.27 10.34
CA GLU A 150 -1.41 16.81 11.42
C GLU A 150 -0.91 15.53 12.10
N ALA A 151 0.30 15.07 11.76
CA ALA A 151 0.92 13.91 12.38
C ALA A 151 0.94 14.06 13.89
N GLY A 152 0.44 13.06 14.61
CA GLY A 152 0.37 13.15 16.06
C GLY A 152 -0.79 13.99 16.60
N ARG A 153 -1.75 14.48 15.79
CA ARG A 153 -2.89 15.31 16.24
C ARG A 153 -4.27 14.80 15.85
N ARG A 154 -4.46 14.39 14.60
CA ARG A 154 -5.76 13.96 14.05
C ARG A 154 -5.71 12.53 13.52
N GLU A 155 -6.90 11.98 13.28
CA GLU A 155 -7.06 10.72 12.55
C GLU A 155 -6.68 10.89 11.08
N LEU A 156 -6.30 9.79 10.44
CA LEU A 156 -5.84 9.82 9.05
C LEU A 156 -7.03 10.00 8.11
N HIS A 157 -6.87 10.86 7.11
CA HIS A 157 -7.84 10.97 6.03
C HIS A 157 -8.04 9.60 5.35
N PRO A 158 -9.27 9.17 5.00
CA PRO A 158 -9.54 7.85 4.41
C PRO A 158 -8.73 7.53 3.14
N CYS A 159 -8.34 8.57 2.40
CA CYS A 159 -7.54 8.43 1.18
C CYS A 159 -6.05 8.14 1.41
N LEU A 160 -5.50 8.42 2.59
CA LEU A 160 -4.06 8.28 2.83
C LEU A 160 -3.63 6.82 2.68
N TYR A 161 -4.34 5.90 3.33
CA TYR A 161 -3.95 4.48 3.32
C TYR A 161 -3.97 3.88 1.89
N PRO A 162 -5.02 4.09 1.07
CA PRO A 162 -5.00 3.71 -0.35
C PRO A 162 -3.81 4.25 -1.13
N ILE A 163 -3.45 5.54 -0.93
CA ILE A 163 -2.30 6.16 -1.62
C ILE A 163 -0.99 5.47 -1.20
N LEU A 164 -0.79 5.27 0.11
CA LEU A 164 0.38 4.56 0.62
C LEU A 164 0.44 3.12 0.12
N LEU A 165 -0.71 2.43 0.04
CA LEU A 165 -0.80 1.07 -0.49
C LEU A 165 -0.41 1.02 -1.97
N LEU A 166 -0.89 1.95 -2.80
CA LEU A 166 -0.49 2.07 -4.20
C LEU A 166 1.02 2.28 -4.31
N PHE A 167 1.56 3.22 -3.54
CA PHE A 167 3.01 3.47 -3.53
C PHE A 167 3.78 2.22 -3.11
N SER A 168 3.34 1.49 -2.09
CA SER A 168 4.01 0.26 -1.64
C SER A 168 4.05 -0.85 -2.69
N ALA A 169 3.19 -0.79 -3.71
CA ALA A 169 3.15 -1.75 -4.81
C ALA A 169 4.12 -1.41 -5.96
N LEU A 170 4.69 -0.20 -5.98
CA LEU A 170 5.65 0.23 -7.00
C LEU A 170 7.04 -0.39 -6.76
N SER A 171 7.92 -0.34 -7.77
CA SER A 171 9.32 -0.74 -7.63
C SER A 171 10.28 0.45 -7.56
N PRO A 172 11.43 0.29 -6.85
CA PRO A 172 12.50 1.27 -6.90
C PRO A 172 13.05 1.43 -8.32
N ASP A 173 13.35 2.67 -8.71
CA ASP A 173 14.00 2.96 -9.98
C ASP A 173 15.48 3.30 -9.77
N ARG A 174 16.36 2.73 -10.61
CA ARG A 174 17.81 2.97 -10.57
C ARG A 174 18.20 4.40 -11.01
N ASN A 175 17.30 5.09 -11.72
CA ASN A 175 17.51 6.44 -12.27
C ASN A 175 17.08 7.55 -11.29
N VAL A 176 16.53 7.18 -10.13
CA VAL A 176 16.27 8.12 -9.04
C VAL A 176 17.60 8.41 -8.35
N PHE A 177 18.00 9.68 -8.30
CA PHE A 177 19.21 10.09 -7.60
C PHE A 177 18.84 10.90 -6.35
N LEU A 178 19.40 10.54 -5.19
CA LEU A 178 19.41 11.43 -4.04
C LEU A 178 20.37 12.60 -4.31
N PRO A 179 20.01 13.85 -3.96
CA PRO A 179 20.98 14.93 -3.86
C PRO A 179 22.12 14.49 -2.91
N ASP A 180 23.37 14.73 -3.30
CA ASP A 180 24.57 14.48 -2.49
C ASP A 180 24.98 13.01 -2.26
N ALA A 181 24.38 12.05 -2.99
CA ALA A 181 24.87 10.67 -3.02
C ALA A 181 26.10 10.55 -3.94
N PRO A 182 27.15 9.79 -3.55
CA PRO A 182 28.26 9.49 -4.46
C PRO A 182 27.71 8.82 -5.72
N VAL A 183 28.02 9.37 -6.89
CA VAL A 183 27.69 8.71 -8.16
C VAL A 183 28.46 7.39 -8.18
N PRO A 184 27.82 6.23 -8.43
CA PRO A 184 28.52 4.96 -8.49
C PRO A 184 29.66 5.05 -9.52
N ALA A 185 30.89 4.77 -9.07
CA ALA A 185 32.10 4.92 -9.89
C ALA A 185 32.22 3.89 -11.02
N GLU A 186 31.37 2.84 -11.04
CA GLU A 186 31.49 1.71 -11.96
C GLU A 186 30.13 1.22 -12.51
N ALA A 187 29.39 2.08 -13.21
CA ALA A 187 28.28 1.62 -14.05
C ALA A 187 28.50 2.11 -15.48
N ASP A 188 28.48 1.19 -16.45
CA ASP A 188 28.40 1.48 -17.88
C ASP A 188 27.37 2.58 -18.11
N ALA A 189 27.84 3.79 -18.44
CA ALA A 189 27.10 5.04 -18.63
C ALA A 189 25.89 5.26 -17.68
N PRO A 190 25.89 6.27 -16.79
CA PRO A 190 24.73 6.53 -15.94
C PRO A 190 23.47 6.64 -16.81
N PRO A 191 22.42 5.83 -16.53
CA PRO A 191 21.21 5.87 -17.33
C PRO A 191 20.66 7.30 -17.31
N ALA A 192 20.09 7.73 -18.44
CA ALA A 192 19.58 9.10 -18.56
C ALA A 192 18.68 9.43 -17.35
N PRO A 193 18.97 10.51 -16.61
CA PRO A 193 18.22 10.83 -15.41
C PRO A 193 16.75 11.04 -15.78
N ALA A 194 15.84 10.63 -14.89
CA ALA A 194 14.42 10.91 -15.07
C ALA A 194 14.19 12.41 -15.31
N PRO A 195 13.10 12.80 -16.00
CA PRO A 195 12.79 14.21 -16.23
C PRO A 195 12.88 15.00 -14.92
N ARG A 196 13.54 16.16 -14.92
CA ARG A 196 13.83 16.93 -13.68
C ARG A 196 12.59 17.11 -12.80
N GLN A 197 11.47 17.47 -13.41
CA GLN A 197 10.18 17.62 -12.73
C GLN A 197 9.72 16.34 -12.00
N VAL A 198 9.94 15.16 -12.59
CA VAL A 198 9.61 13.87 -11.98
C VAL A 198 10.55 13.58 -10.80
N ASN A 199 11.84 13.84 -10.95
CA ASN A 199 12.80 13.71 -9.85
C ASN A 199 12.49 14.63 -8.67
N ASP A 200 12.13 15.88 -8.94
CA ASP A 200 11.73 16.84 -7.91
C ASP A 200 10.47 16.37 -7.18
N LEU A 201 9.47 15.87 -7.93
CA LEU A 201 8.25 15.29 -7.36
C LEU A 201 8.55 14.09 -6.46
N ILE A 202 9.39 13.15 -6.91
CA ILE A 202 9.82 11.97 -6.14
C ILE A 202 10.55 12.41 -4.86
N ALA A 203 11.40 13.44 -4.93
CA ALA A 203 12.10 13.96 -3.77
C ALA A 203 11.13 14.54 -2.71
N VAL A 204 10.10 15.28 -3.15
CA VAL A 204 9.06 15.79 -2.25
C VAL A 204 8.25 14.64 -1.64
N PHE A 205 7.83 13.65 -2.43
CA PHE A 205 7.13 12.47 -1.91
C PHE A 205 7.96 11.73 -0.86
N ARG A 206 9.24 11.50 -1.14
CA ARG A 206 10.17 10.87 -0.18
C ARG A 206 10.23 11.64 1.14
N ALA A 207 10.36 12.97 1.09
CA ALA A 207 10.40 13.79 2.29
C ALA A 207 9.10 13.70 3.12
N LEU A 208 7.94 13.70 2.45
CA LEU A 208 6.65 13.54 3.12
C LEU A 208 6.47 12.13 3.71
N LEU A 209 6.84 11.09 2.98
CA LEU A 209 6.80 9.70 3.46
C LEU A 209 7.71 9.49 4.67
N LEU A 210 8.91 10.08 4.69
CA LEU A 210 9.78 10.13 5.87
C LEU A 210 9.07 10.80 7.06
N GLY A 211 8.37 11.92 6.80
CA GLY A 211 7.56 12.63 7.80
C GLY A 211 6.40 11.82 8.37
N CYS A 212 5.87 10.85 7.64
CA CYS A 212 4.82 9.94 8.11
C CYS A 212 5.28 8.98 9.23
N SER A 213 6.56 8.99 9.61
CA SER A 213 7.05 8.30 10.82
C SER A 213 6.33 8.76 12.09
N ALA A 214 5.86 10.00 12.15
CA ALA A 214 5.20 10.58 13.34
C ALA A 214 3.68 10.34 13.42
N LEU A 215 3.08 9.57 12.50
CA LEU A 215 1.63 9.31 12.51
C LEU A 215 1.20 8.61 13.81
N ARG A 216 0.01 8.93 14.34
CA ARG A 216 -0.55 8.27 15.55
C ARG A 216 -0.88 6.81 15.30
N ASN A 217 -1.44 6.52 14.14
CA ASN A 217 -1.91 5.20 13.78
C ASN A 217 -0.73 4.30 13.36
N PHE A 218 -0.62 3.13 13.99
CA PHE A 218 0.43 2.15 13.71
C PHE A 218 0.41 1.67 12.25
N MET A 219 -0.76 1.30 11.72
CA MET A 219 -0.90 0.85 10.33
C MET A 219 -0.51 1.96 9.35
N GLY A 220 -0.80 3.22 9.68
CA GLY A 220 -0.32 4.37 8.92
C GLY A 220 1.20 4.45 8.85
N ARG A 221 1.89 4.26 9.99
CA ARG A 221 3.36 4.25 10.03
C ARG A 221 3.95 3.06 9.25
N SER A 222 3.39 1.87 9.45
CA SER A 222 3.83 0.64 8.77
C SER A 222 3.67 0.73 7.26
N MET A 223 2.50 1.17 6.80
CA MET A 223 2.25 1.33 5.36
C MET A 223 3.06 2.48 4.75
N ALA A 224 3.30 3.56 5.48
CA ALA A 224 4.18 4.63 5.01
C ALA A 224 5.65 4.17 4.89
N ALA A 225 6.12 3.31 5.79
CA ALA A 225 7.44 2.68 5.69
C ALA A 225 7.54 1.78 4.45
N ALA A 226 6.52 0.97 4.18
CA ALA A 226 6.46 0.16 2.96
C ALA A 226 6.43 1.04 1.69
N ALA A 227 5.62 2.10 1.69
CA ALA A 227 5.50 3.06 0.60
C ALA A 227 6.77 3.86 0.33
N LEU A 228 7.70 3.96 1.28
CA LEU A 228 8.97 4.67 1.12
C LEU A 228 9.97 3.91 0.24
N VAL A 229 9.90 2.58 0.20
CA VAL A 229 10.87 1.71 -0.48
C VAL A 229 11.11 2.10 -1.96
N PRO A 230 10.08 2.33 -2.79
CA PRO A 230 10.28 2.68 -4.20
C PRO A 230 10.96 4.03 -4.43
N PHE A 231 10.98 4.90 -3.40
CA PHE A 231 11.53 6.25 -3.48
C PHE A 231 13.00 6.31 -3.06
N VAL A 232 13.58 5.18 -2.67
CA VAL A 232 14.99 5.05 -2.26
C VAL A 232 15.66 3.98 -3.13
N PRO A 233 16.66 4.34 -3.94
CA PRO A 233 17.43 3.37 -4.71
C PRO A 233 18.11 2.35 -3.77
N PRO A 234 18.09 1.05 -4.07
CA PRO A 234 18.69 0.03 -3.20
C PRO A 234 20.15 0.30 -2.85
N ALA A 235 20.95 0.74 -3.83
CA ALA A 235 22.35 1.10 -3.65
C ALA A 235 22.58 2.30 -2.70
N GLN A 236 21.56 3.15 -2.50
CA GLN A 236 21.65 4.35 -1.66
C GLN A 236 20.97 4.16 -0.30
N THR A 237 20.49 2.95 0.01
CA THR A 237 19.82 2.63 1.28
C THR A 237 20.67 3.01 2.49
N GLY A 238 21.95 2.66 2.50
CA GLY A 238 22.87 2.97 3.61
C GLY A 238 23.01 4.47 3.86
N VAL A 239 23.06 5.27 2.78
CA VAL A 239 23.11 6.74 2.88
C VAL A 239 21.87 7.29 3.56
N VAL A 240 20.67 6.79 3.21
CA VAL A 240 19.42 7.22 3.86
C VAL A 240 19.36 6.81 5.33
N LEU A 241 19.84 5.60 5.67
CA LEU A 241 19.91 5.15 7.06
C LEU A 241 20.79 6.08 7.90
N VAL A 242 22.00 6.39 7.44
CA VAL A 242 22.97 7.18 8.20
C VAL A 242 22.65 8.67 8.23
N ARG A 243 22.34 9.27 7.06
CA ARG A 243 22.21 10.72 6.94
C ARG A 243 20.82 11.24 7.24
N THR A 244 19.79 10.39 7.10
CA THR A 244 18.39 10.84 7.19
C THR A 244 17.66 10.23 8.37
N LEU A 245 17.75 8.91 8.58
CA LEU A 245 16.96 8.22 9.61
C LEU A 245 17.68 8.17 10.97
N GLY A 246 18.98 7.89 10.98
CA GLY A 246 19.80 7.82 12.19
C GLY A 246 19.72 9.07 13.07
N PRO A 247 19.88 10.29 12.52
CA PRO A 247 19.77 11.53 13.31
C PRO A 247 18.39 11.79 13.91
N LEU A 248 17.36 11.02 13.51
CA LEU A 248 16.01 11.15 14.05
C LEU A 248 15.75 10.25 15.26
N LEU A 249 16.66 9.31 15.56
CA LEU A 249 16.62 8.49 16.75
C LEU A 249 17.24 9.27 17.93
N PRO A 250 16.69 9.13 19.15
CA PRO A 250 17.33 9.70 20.33
C PRO A 250 18.71 9.05 20.54
N THR A 251 19.62 9.77 21.19
CA THR A 251 20.93 9.23 21.57
C THR A 251 20.98 9.04 23.09
N ALA A 252 21.58 7.94 23.54
CA ALA A 252 21.70 7.60 24.97
C ALA A 252 22.51 8.63 25.81
N THR A 253 23.08 9.64 25.17
CA THR A 253 23.83 10.75 25.76
C THR A 253 22.99 11.98 26.05
N ASP A 254 21.67 11.98 25.74
CA ASP A 254 20.79 13.08 26.12
C ASP A 254 20.73 13.17 27.66
N PRO A 255 21.13 14.30 28.27
CA PRO A 255 21.22 14.41 29.72
C PRO A 255 19.83 14.25 30.36
N PRO A 256 19.72 13.51 31.49
CA PRO A 256 18.48 13.46 32.25
C PRO A 256 18.10 14.90 32.69
N PRO A 257 16.81 15.28 32.64
CA PRO A 257 16.40 16.61 33.06
C PRO A 257 16.79 16.82 34.52
N GLY A 258 17.69 17.78 34.77
CA GLY A 258 18.11 18.14 36.12
C GLY A 258 16.92 18.67 36.95
N PRO A 259 16.95 18.51 38.29
CA PRO A 259 15.80 18.80 39.17
C PRO A 259 15.41 20.29 39.28
N ALA A 260 16.15 21.20 38.62
CA ALA A 260 15.97 22.65 38.75
C ALA A 260 15.64 23.37 37.43
N SER A 261 15.53 22.64 36.31
CA SER A 261 15.11 23.21 35.04
C SER A 261 13.59 23.10 34.91
N PRO A 262 12.86 24.12 34.41
CA PRO A 262 11.47 23.93 34.03
C PRO A 262 11.40 22.70 33.11
N PRO A 263 10.38 21.82 33.23
CA PRO A 263 10.28 20.64 32.39
C PRO A 263 10.42 21.12 30.94
N PRO A 264 11.39 20.61 30.16
CA PRO A 264 11.57 21.06 28.80
C PRO A 264 10.23 20.85 28.08
N GLU A 265 9.54 21.94 27.75
CA GLU A 265 8.38 21.87 26.88
C GLU A 265 8.88 21.35 25.52
N ARG A 266 8.72 20.04 25.31
CA ARG A 266 8.60 19.36 24.00
C ARG A 266 9.87 19.12 23.16
N THR A 267 10.89 18.41 23.63
CA THR A 267 12.01 18.02 22.72
C THR A 267 12.37 16.54 22.70
N ALA A 268 11.76 15.67 23.51
CA ALA A 268 11.93 14.22 23.31
C ALA A 268 11.11 13.74 22.10
N PRO A 269 11.71 12.97 21.16
CA PRO A 269 10.96 12.41 20.04
C PRO A 269 9.86 11.47 20.56
N SER A 270 8.62 11.67 20.09
CA SER A 270 7.51 10.80 20.52
C SER A 270 7.80 9.34 20.18
N ASN A 271 7.37 8.40 21.03
CA ASN A 271 7.51 6.96 20.79
C ASN A 271 6.97 6.53 19.41
N ASN A 272 5.88 7.17 18.94
CA ASN A 272 5.35 6.94 17.60
C ASN A 272 6.37 7.27 16.51
N ARG A 273 7.05 8.41 16.63
CA ARG A 273 8.10 8.84 15.68
C ARG A 273 9.28 7.88 15.69
N ILE A 274 9.79 7.51 16.87
CA ILE A 274 10.89 6.54 17.00
C ILE A 274 10.50 5.22 16.32
N HIS A 275 9.34 4.68 16.67
CA HIS A 275 8.82 3.46 16.06
C HIS A 275 8.63 3.59 14.55
N GLY A 276 8.16 4.74 14.05
CA GLY A 276 8.00 4.99 12.62
C GLY A 276 9.32 5.03 11.87
N VAL A 277 10.36 5.65 12.46
CA VAL A 277 11.72 5.67 11.91
C VAL A 277 12.29 4.25 11.86
N LEU A 278 12.14 3.47 12.95
CA LEU A 278 12.60 2.08 13.00
C LEU A 278 11.90 1.20 11.95
N LEU A 279 10.58 1.38 11.74
CA LEU A 279 9.86 0.71 10.65
C LEU A 279 10.42 1.10 9.27
N GLN A 280 10.68 2.39 9.02
CA GLN A 280 11.26 2.85 7.76
C GLN A 280 12.64 2.21 7.52
N MET A 281 13.48 2.12 8.56
CA MET A 281 14.75 1.42 8.48
C MET A 281 14.57 -0.07 8.15
N ASP A 282 13.66 -0.77 8.83
CA ASP A 282 13.39 -2.20 8.62
C ASP A 282 12.94 -2.51 7.18
N TYR A 283 11.98 -1.76 6.64
CA TYR A 283 11.48 -1.96 5.27
C TYR A 283 12.56 -1.67 4.22
N LEU A 284 13.31 -0.58 4.40
CA LEU A 284 14.41 -0.22 3.51
C LEU A 284 15.54 -1.26 3.55
N LEU A 285 15.89 -1.77 4.72
CA LEU A 285 16.91 -2.80 4.89
C LEU A 285 16.50 -4.12 4.23
N LYS A 286 15.26 -4.58 4.47
CA LYS A 286 14.72 -5.78 3.82
C LYS A 286 14.76 -5.66 2.31
N ALA A 287 14.33 -4.52 1.76
CA ALA A 287 14.36 -4.27 0.33
C ALA A 287 15.78 -4.20 -0.23
N GLY A 288 16.70 -3.49 0.44
CA GLY A 288 18.09 -3.36 0.03
C GLY A 288 18.85 -4.70 0.05
N VAL A 289 18.66 -5.51 1.09
CA VAL A 289 19.29 -6.84 1.23
C VAL A 289 18.69 -7.86 0.25
N ALA A 290 17.40 -7.79 -0.05
CA ALA A 290 16.75 -8.66 -1.03
C ALA A 290 17.08 -8.28 -2.48
N SER A 291 17.54 -7.04 -2.73
CA SER A 291 17.76 -6.53 -4.08
C SER A 291 18.93 -7.23 -4.78
N GLU A 292 18.68 -7.73 -5.99
CA GLU A 292 19.72 -8.27 -6.88
C GLU A 292 20.72 -7.20 -7.34
N ALA A 293 20.31 -5.93 -7.32
CA ALA A 293 21.18 -4.80 -7.67
C ALA A 293 22.27 -4.52 -6.61
N VAL A 294 22.19 -5.13 -5.43
CA VAL A 294 23.14 -4.95 -4.34
C VAL A 294 23.97 -6.23 -4.18
N SER A 295 25.28 -6.12 -4.36
CA SER A 295 26.21 -7.25 -4.25
C SER A 295 26.29 -7.78 -2.81
N VAL A 296 26.69 -9.04 -2.63
CA VAL A 296 26.81 -9.66 -1.28
C VAL A 296 27.69 -8.84 -0.32
N PRO A 297 28.86 -8.31 -0.72
CA PRO A 297 29.65 -7.42 0.15
C PRO A 297 28.89 -6.15 0.55
N GLN A 298 28.20 -5.50 -0.40
CA GLN A 298 27.39 -4.30 -0.12
C GLN A 298 26.21 -4.60 0.81
N ARG A 299 25.59 -5.80 0.71
CA ARG A 299 24.55 -6.23 1.66
C ARG A 299 25.10 -6.35 3.07
N ARG A 300 26.31 -6.89 3.22
CA ARG A 300 27.00 -6.99 4.53
C ARG A 300 27.31 -5.60 5.08
N GLU A 301 27.85 -4.70 4.26
CA GLU A 301 28.14 -3.32 4.65
C GLU A 301 26.87 -2.58 5.08
N LEU A 302 25.77 -2.76 4.36
CA LEU A 302 24.46 -2.20 4.68
C LEU A 302 23.96 -2.67 6.06
N LEU A 303 24.11 -3.96 6.37
CA LEU A 303 23.75 -4.52 7.67
C LEU A 303 24.61 -3.96 8.80
N LEU A 304 25.92 -3.85 8.60
CA LEU A 304 26.83 -3.23 9.58
C LEU A 304 26.46 -1.75 9.82
N THR A 305 26.21 -1.01 8.74
CA THR A 305 25.75 0.38 8.78
C THR A 305 24.47 0.52 9.60
N ALA A 306 23.51 -0.40 9.43
CA ALA A 306 22.29 -0.40 10.22
C ALA A 306 22.56 -0.66 11.70
N MET A 307 23.45 -1.60 12.02
CA MET A 307 23.84 -1.88 13.40
C MET A 307 24.49 -0.66 14.04
N ASP A 308 25.38 0.03 13.33
CA ASP A 308 26.04 1.25 13.81
C ASP A 308 25.04 2.40 14.02
N VAL A 309 24.03 2.54 13.16
CA VAL A 309 22.97 3.56 13.38
C VAL A 309 22.10 3.21 14.60
N LEU A 310 21.87 1.91 14.84
CA LEU A 310 21.08 1.44 15.97
C LEU A 310 21.88 1.39 17.28
N GLN A 311 23.22 1.51 17.24
CA GLN A 311 24.10 1.41 18.39
C GLN A 311 25.04 2.60 18.49
N VAL A 312 24.98 3.35 19.59
CA VAL A 312 25.98 4.38 19.90
C VAL A 312 26.78 3.91 21.11
N ASP A 313 28.10 3.80 20.97
CA ASP A 313 29.02 3.34 22.01
C ASP A 313 28.66 1.97 22.64
N GLY A 314 28.17 1.04 21.81
CA GLY A 314 27.75 -0.30 22.26
C GLY A 314 26.42 -0.34 23.02
N ARG A 315 25.66 0.77 23.05
CA ARG A 315 24.29 0.83 23.59
C ARG A 315 23.29 1.10 22.47
N LEU A 316 22.11 0.47 22.56
CA LEU A 316 21.02 0.72 21.61
C LEU A 316 20.59 2.20 21.68
N THR A 317 20.54 2.89 20.54
CA THR A 317 20.15 4.31 20.44
C THR A 317 18.77 4.58 21.04
N CYS A 318 17.86 3.62 20.92
CA CYS A 318 16.50 3.72 21.44
C CYS A 318 16.30 3.22 22.89
N LEU A 319 17.35 2.76 23.59
CA LEU A 319 17.28 2.35 25.00
C LEU A 319 17.93 3.42 25.88
N GLY A 320 17.17 4.50 26.12
CA GLY A 320 17.38 5.43 27.22
C GLY A 320 16.30 5.25 28.30
N VAL A 321 16.16 4.02 28.81
CA VAL A 321 15.42 3.73 30.05
C VAL A 321 16.42 3.29 31.11
#